data_AF-A0A5D2RVX0-F1
#
_entry.id   AF-A0A5D2RVX0-F1
#
_cell.length_a   1.000
_cell.length_b   1.000
_cell.length_c   1.000
_cell.angle_alpha   90.00
_cell.angle_beta   90.00
_cell.angle_gamma   90.00
#
_symmetry.space_group_name_H-M   'P 1'
#
loop_
_entity.id
_entity.type
_entity.pdbx_description
1 polymer ?
#
loop_
_entity_poly.entity_id
_entity_poly.type
_entity_poly.pdbx_seq_one_letter_code
_entity_poly.pdbx_strand_id
1 'polypeptide(L)'
;MAAEQIAYTVKEFAPAVPGWLNKGDNAWQMTASTLVGIQSMPGLVILYASIVKKKWAVNSAFMALYAFAAVLICWVLLCYRMAFGDELLPFWGKGAPALGQKYLLGRAKVPESKHRGYNDVDDITEPLYPMATLVYFQFTFAAITLILLAGSVLGRMNIRAWMAFVPLWLIFSYTVGAFSLWGGGFLYHWGVIDYSGGYVIHLSSGIAGLTAAYWVGPRLKCDRERFPPNNVLLMLAGAGLLWMGWSGFNGGAPYAANIDASIAVLNTNVCAATSLLIWTSLDVVFFGKPSVVGAVQGMMTGLACITPGAGLVQSWAAIVMGMLSGSIPWVSMMVLHKKCSLLQKA
;
A
#
# COMPACT_ATOMS: atom_id res chain seq x y z
N MET A 1 60.98 10.66 -12.34
CA MET A 1 60.71 10.21 -13.72
C MET A 1 60.74 8.69 -13.70
N ALA A 2 59.72 7.93 -14.08
CA ALA A 2 58.41 8.21 -14.62
C ALA A 2 57.49 7.08 -14.11
N ALA A 3 56.37 7.45 -13.50
CA ALA A 3 55.22 6.56 -13.36
C ALA A 3 54.10 7.27 -14.11
N GLU A 4 54.16 7.16 -15.43
CA GLU A 4 53.09 7.63 -16.31
C GLU A 4 51.92 6.67 -16.10
N GLN A 5 51.01 7.11 -15.24
CA GLN A 5 49.75 6.46 -14.90
C GLN A 5 48.84 6.58 -16.12
N ILE A 6 49.07 5.72 -17.11
CA ILE A 6 48.32 5.70 -18.37
C ILE A 6 46.89 5.22 -18.08
N ALA A 7 45.99 6.19 -18.08
CA ALA A 7 44.61 6.11 -18.58
C ALA A 7 43.69 5.03 -17.97
N TYR A 8 43.22 5.29 -16.75
CA TYR A 8 41.83 4.95 -16.36
C TYR A 8 40.94 6.19 -16.46
N THR A 9 40.98 6.89 -17.60
CA THR A 9 39.90 7.81 -17.96
C THR A 9 38.73 6.98 -18.47
N VAL A 10 38.08 6.25 -17.56
CA VAL A 10 36.75 5.69 -17.82
C VAL A 10 35.88 6.90 -18.13
N LYS A 11 35.25 6.94 -19.32
CA LYS A 11 34.18 7.90 -19.64
C LYS A 11 33.29 8.03 -18.40
N GLU A 12 33.37 9.18 -17.72
CA GLU A 12 32.97 9.27 -16.30
C GLU A 12 31.48 9.02 -16.08
N PHE A 13 30.66 9.03 -17.14
CA PHE A 13 29.28 8.54 -17.11
C PHE A 13 28.94 7.82 -18.42
N ALA A 14 28.65 6.52 -18.37
CA ALA A 14 28.02 5.83 -19.48
C ALA A 14 26.58 6.39 -19.66
N PRO A 15 26.00 6.40 -20.88
CA PRO A 15 24.62 6.85 -21.08
C PRO A 15 23.59 6.15 -20.17
N ALA A 16 23.88 4.90 -19.76
CA ALA A 16 23.06 4.11 -18.85
C ALA A 16 23.25 4.44 -17.35
N VAL A 17 24.31 5.15 -16.98
CA VAL A 17 24.63 5.56 -15.60
C VAL A 17 24.97 7.05 -15.61
N PRO A 18 23.96 7.92 -15.77
CA PRO A 18 24.17 9.37 -15.75
C PRO A 18 24.59 9.84 -14.35
N GLY A 19 25.28 10.98 -14.25
CA GLY A 19 25.85 11.45 -12.99
C GLY A 19 24.86 11.80 -11.88
N TRP A 20 23.58 11.98 -12.19
CA TRP A 20 22.52 12.17 -11.20
C TRP A 20 21.98 10.85 -10.62
N LEU A 21 22.34 9.69 -11.17
CA LEU A 21 21.81 8.40 -10.74
C LEU A 21 22.52 7.88 -9.48
N ASN A 22 21.81 7.83 -8.36
CA ASN A 22 22.23 7.05 -7.21
C ASN A 22 21.85 5.58 -7.42
N LYS A 23 22.86 4.74 -7.62
CA LYS A 23 22.68 3.29 -7.84
C LYS A 23 22.06 2.59 -6.62
N GLY A 24 22.40 3.02 -5.40
CA GLY A 24 21.88 2.45 -4.16
C GLY A 24 20.39 2.73 -3.98
N ASP A 25 19.99 4.00 -4.16
CA ASP A 25 18.58 4.40 -4.09
C ASP A 25 17.75 3.70 -5.17
N ASN A 26 18.26 3.66 -6.42
CA ASN A 26 17.55 2.99 -7.51
C ASN A 26 17.40 1.48 -7.25
N ALA A 27 18.46 0.82 -6.77
CA ALA A 27 18.41 -0.60 -6.43
C ALA A 27 17.39 -0.88 -5.32
N TRP A 28 17.44 -0.11 -4.23
CA TRP A 28 16.48 -0.23 -3.14
C TRP A 28 15.05 0.03 -3.60
N GLN A 29 14.80 1.07 -4.40
CA GLN A 29 13.46 1.41 -4.84
C GLN A 29 12.86 0.34 -5.76
N MET A 30 13.65 -0.25 -6.67
CA MET A 30 13.18 -1.37 -7.49
C MET A 30 12.87 -2.59 -6.62
N THR A 31 13.74 -2.93 -5.66
CA THR A 31 13.51 -4.03 -4.71
C THR A 31 12.26 -3.78 -3.86
N ALA A 32 12.12 -2.58 -3.30
CA ALA A 32 10.97 -2.17 -2.51
C ALA A 32 9.68 -2.27 -3.33
N SER A 33 9.69 -1.80 -4.58
CA SER A 33 8.57 -1.97 -5.51
C SER A 33 8.20 -3.45 -5.69
N THR A 34 9.17 -4.32 -5.90
CA THR A 34 8.91 -5.77 -6.04
C THR A 34 8.35 -6.38 -4.74
N LEU A 35 8.86 -5.97 -3.58
CA LEU A 35 8.34 -6.43 -2.27
C LEU A 35 6.87 -6.03 -2.08
N VAL A 36 6.50 -4.78 -2.41
CA VAL A 36 5.10 -4.33 -2.41
C VAL A 36 4.28 -5.09 -3.46
N GLY A 37 4.84 -5.30 -4.65
CA GLY A 37 4.22 -6.10 -5.71
C GLY A 37 3.86 -7.51 -5.23
N ILE A 38 4.78 -8.17 -4.50
CA ILE A 38 4.57 -9.51 -3.91
C ILE A 38 3.43 -9.53 -2.90
N GLN A 39 3.20 -8.43 -2.16
CA GLN A 39 2.02 -8.33 -1.29
C GLN A 39 0.72 -8.47 -2.07
N SER A 40 0.65 -7.90 -3.27
CA SER A 40 -0.52 -8.03 -4.14
C SER A 40 -0.54 -9.40 -4.83
N MET A 41 0.51 -9.67 -5.62
CA MET A 41 0.68 -10.88 -6.42
C MET A 41 2.00 -11.57 -6.07
N PRO A 42 2.00 -12.71 -5.32
CA PRO A 42 0.83 -13.54 -5.03
C PRO A 42 0.20 -13.36 -3.63
N GLY A 43 0.68 -12.49 -2.75
CA GLY A 43 0.30 -12.43 -1.33
C GLY A 43 -1.21 -12.37 -1.07
N LEU A 44 -1.87 -11.27 -1.46
CA LEU A 44 -3.30 -11.06 -1.28
C LEU A 44 -4.14 -11.99 -2.17
N VAL A 45 -3.64 -12.36 -3.35
CA VAL A 45 -4.28 -13.37 -4.21
C VAL A 45 -4.43 -14.69 -3.44
N ILE A 46 -3.36 -15.19 -2.83
CA ILE A 46 -3.36 -16.41 -2.01
C ILE A 46 -4.25 -16.20 -0.78
N LEU A 47 -4.08 -15.09 -0.06
CA LEU A 47 -4.83 -14.81 1.16
C LEU A 47 -6.35 -14.83 0.90
N TYR A 48 -6.80 -14.12 -0.14
CA TYR A 48 -8.21 -14.01 -0.48
C TYR A 48 -8.80 -15.29 -1.06
N ALA A 49 -8.03 -16.01 -1.87
CA ALA A 49 -8.46 -17.33 -2.34
C ALA A 49 -8.69 -18.29 -1.17
N SER A 50 -7.92 -18.15 -0.09
CA SER A 50 -7.85 -19.13 1.01
C SER A 50 -8.77 -18.81 2.18
N ILE A 51 -9.03 -17.52 2.46
CA ILE A 51 -9.85 -17.05 3.59
C ILE A 51 -11.36 -17.19 3.34
N VAL A 52 -11.78 -17.24 2.07
CA VAL A 52 -13.19 -17.45 1.69
C VAL A 52 -13.53 -18.94 1.66
N LYS A 53 -14.82 -19.32 1.54
CA LYS A 53 -15.16 -20.72 1.27
C LYS A 53 -14.68 -21.15 -0.13
N LYS A 54 -14.41 -22.44 -0.28
CA LYS A 54 -13.89 -23.07 -1.51
C LYS A 54 -14.66 -22.69 -2.77
N LYS A 55 -15.99 -22.57 -2.69
CA LYS A 55 -16.86 -22.19 -3.84
C LYS A 55 -16.57 -20.80 -4.42
N TRP A 56 -15.91 -19.90 -3.69
CA TRP A 56 -15.54 -18.57 -4.17
C TRP A 56 -14.03 -18.35 -4.32
N ALA A 57 -13.21 -19.35 -4.04
CA ALA A 57 -11.75 -19.21 -4.00
C ALA A 57 -11.18 -18.69 -5.33
N VAL A 58 -11.59 -19.32 -6.45
CA VAL A 58 -11.13 -18.95 -7.80
C VAL A 58 -11.56 -17.53 -8.17
N ASN A 59 -12.83 -17.17 -7.93
CA ASN A 59 -13.30 -15.83 -8.21
C ASN A 59 -12.58 -14.77 -7.35
N SER A 60 -12.32 -15.06 -6.08
CA SER A 60 -11.63 -14.13 -5.17
C SER A 60 -10.16 -13.92 -5.57
N ALA A 61 -9.47 -14.99 -5.97
CA ALA A 61 -8.14 -14.92 -6.56
C ALA A 61 -8.14 -14.07 -7.84
N PHE A 62 -9.12 -14.32 -8.73
CA PHE A 62 -9.24 -13.63 -10.00
C PHE A 62 -9.58 -12.14 -9.82
N MET A 63 -10.40 -11.76 -8.84
CA MET A 63 -10.66 -10.36 -8.52
C MET A 63 -9.37 -9.61 -8.17
N ALA A 64 -8.50 -10.20 -7.35
CA ALA A 64 -7.22 -9.60 -6.98
C ALA A 64 -6.24 -9.55 -8.18
N LEU A 65 -6.13 -10.62 -8.96
CA LEU A 65 -5.29 -10.68 -10.16
C LEU A 65 -5.74 -9.66 -11.21
N TYR A 66 -7.04 -9.59 -11.48
CA TYR A 66 -7.62 -8.61 -12.39
C TYR A 66 -7.32 -7.19 -11.93
N ALA A 67 -7.52 -6.89 -10.64
CA ALA A 67 -7.26 -5.56 -10.11
C ALA A 67 -5.79 -5.15 -10.29
N PHE A 68 -4.84 -6.05 -10.00
CA PHE A 68 -3.42 -5.81 -10.22
C PHE A 68 -3.11 -5.45 -11.68
N ALA A 69 -3.60 -6.25 -12.63
CA ALA A 69 -3.35 -6.06 -14.06
C ALA A 69 -4.05 -4.81 -14.62
N ALA A 70 -5.33 -4.61 -14.30
CA ALA A 70 -6.11 -3.47 -14.76
C ALA A 70 -5.55 -2.15 -14.22
N VAL A 71 -5.18 -2.11 -12.94
CA VAL A 71 -4.55 -0.93 -12.35
C VAL A 71 -3.25 -0.60 -13.08
N LEU A 72 -2.39 -1.57 -13.41
CA LEU A 72 -1.14 -1.30 -14.13
C LEU A 72 -1.39 -0.58 -15.46
N ILE A 73 -2.33 -1.09 -16.26
CA ILE A 73 -2.64 -0.52 -17.57
C ILE A 73 -3.25 0.87 -17.43
N CYS A 74 -4.24 1.06 -16.54
CA CYS A 74 -4.80 2.38 -16.28
C CYS A 74 -3.77 3.36 -15.70
N TRP A 75 -2.82 2.86 -14.91
CA TRP A 75 -1.76 3.63 -14.28
C TRP A 75 -0.82 4.26 -15.29
N VAL A 76 -0.27 3.45 -16.20
CA VAL A 76 0.69 3.93 -17.20
C VAL A 76 0.02 4.72 -18.33
N LEU A 77 -1.26 4.49 -18.61
CA LEU A 77 -1.99 5.24 -19.65
C LEU A 77 -2.50 6.60 -19.16
N LEU A 78 -2.80 6.74 -17.88
CA LEU A 78 -3.49 7.92 -17.36
C LEU A 78 -3.18 8.23 -15.89
N CYS A 79 -3.33 7.25 -14.99
CA CYS A 79 -3.52 7.53 -13.57
C CYS A 79 -2.24 7.95 -12.84
N TYR A 80 -1.04 7.54 -13.31
CA TYR A 80 0.21 8.02 -12.71
C TYR A 80 0.30 9.55 -12.79
N ARG A 81 0.02 10.13 -13.97
CA ARG A 81 0.07 11.58 -14.17
C ARG A 81 -1.08 12.30 -13.45
N MET A 82 -2.22 11.65 -13.23
CA MET A 82 -3.29 12.19 -12.38
C MET A 82 -2.88 12.25 -10.90
N ALA A 83 -2.07 11.30 -10.43
CA ALA A 83 -1.66 11.21 -9.03
C ALA A 83 -0.38 11.99 -8.71
N PHE A 84 0.57 12.07 -9.65
CA PHE A 84 1.93 12.61 -9.43
C PHE A 84 2.41 13.54 -10.55
N GLY A 85 1.50 13.96 -11.45
CA GLY A 85 1.79 14.88 -12.54
C GLY A 85 1.38 16.32 -12.22
N ASP A 86 0.98 17.05 -13.25
CA ASP A 86 0.74 18.49 -13.17
C ASP A 86 -0.68 18.76 -12.63
N GLU A 87 -0.88 19.86 -11.92
CA GLU A 87 -2.17 20.20 -11.29
C GLU A 87 -3.28 20.43 -12.34
N LEU A 88 -4.45 19.81 -12.12
CA LEU A 88 -5.72 20.14 -12.81
C LEU A 88 -6.65 20.93 -11.88
N LEU A 89 -6.81 20.43 -10.66
CA LEU A 89 -7.54 21.00 -9.54
C LEU A 89 -6.67 20.90 -8.29
N PRO A 90 -6.93 21.69 -7.23
CA PRO A 90 -6.13 21.64 -5.99
C PRO A 90 -6.04 20.25 -5.33
N PHE A 91 -6.95 19.33 -5.66
CA PHE A 91 -7.02 17.96 -5.13
C PHE A 91 -6.82 16.88 -6.20
N TRP A 92 -6.52 17.25 -7.46
CA TRP A 92 -6.46 16.28 -8.56
C TRP A 92 -5.55 16.72 -9.73
N GLY A 93 -4.74 15.80 -10.25
CA GLY A 93 -3.82 16.06 -11.36
C GLY A 93 -4.39 15.81 -12.75
N LYS A 94 -3.69 16.34 -13.76
CA LYS A 94 -3.98 16.16 -15.19
C LYS A 94 -3.54 14.77 -15.66
N GLY A 95 -4.47 14.01 -16.24
CA GLY A 95 -4.18 12.71 -16.82
C GLY A 95 -3.37 12.80 -18.12
N ALA A 96 -2.34 11.97 -18.24
CA ALA A 96 -1.54 11.81 -19.45
C ALA A 96 -0.80 10.45 -19.43
N PRO A 97 -0.36 9.92 -20.59
CA PRO A 97 0.44 8.70 -20.64
C PRO A 97 1.82 8.85 -20.01
N ALA A 98 2.24 7.84 -19.24
CA ALA A 98 3.55 7.69 -18.61
C ALA A 98 4.36 6.55 -19.28
N LEU A 99 4.32 6.47 -20.62
CA LEU A 99 4.97 5.40 -21.40
C LEU A 99 6.12 5.88 -22.29
N GLY A 100 6.29 7.20 -22.45
CA GLY A 100 7.32 7.75 -23.32
C GLY A 100 8.72 7.44 -22.80
N GLN A 101 9.59 6.87 -23.63
CA GLN A 101 10.96 6.50 -23.21
C GLN A 101 11.77 7.69 -22.70
N LYS A 102 11.66 8.84 -23.37
CA LYS A 102 12.32 10.09 -22.91
C LYS A 102 11.86 10.50 -21.51
N TYR A 103 10.58 10.29 -21.20
CA TYR A 103 10.01 10.58 -19.88
C TYR A 103 10.52 9.56 -18.85
N LEU A 104 10.45 8.27 -19.17
CA LEU A 104 10.79 7.17 -18.25
C LEU A 104 12.27 7.07 -17.90
N LEU A 105 13.17 7.42 -18.84
CA LEU A 105 14.62 7.39 -18.63
C LEU A 105 15.17 8.67 -17.96
N GLY A 106 14.36 9.74 -17.91
CA GLY A 106 14.72 10.97 -17.20
C GLY A 106 14.74 10.76 -15.68
N ARG A 107 15.46 11.63 -14.95
CA ARG A 107 15.44 11.66 -13.48
C ARG A 107 14.02 11.83 -12.97
N ALA A 108 13.71 11.12 -11.88
CA ALA A 108 12.40 11.14 -11.26
C ALA A 108 12.04 12.52 -10.70
N LYS A 109 10.79 12.95 -10.89
CA LYS A 109 10.25 14.23 -10.41
C LYS A 109 8.76 14.12 -10.08
N VAL A 110 8.34 14.74 -8.98
CA VAL A 110 6.92 14.99 -8.65
C VAL A 110 6.67 16.51 -8.73
N PRO A 111 6.21 17.05 -9.87
CA PRO A 111 6.29 18.48 -10.17
C PRO A 111 5.62 19.39 -9.13
N GLU A 112 4.44 19.00 -8.63
CA GLU A 112 3.65 19.82 -7.71
C GLU A 112 4.07 19.65 -6.24
N SER A 113 5.02 18.77 -5.93
CA SER A 113 5.54 18.56 -4.57
C SER A 113 6.44 19.70 -4.06
N LYS A 114 6.36 20.89 -4.64
CA LYS A 114 7.12 22.05 -4.20
C LYS A 114 6.54 22.57 -2.88
N HIS A 115 7.27 22.48 -1.77
CA HIS A 115 6.79 23.05 -0.51
C HIS A 115 6.68 24.58 -0.60
N ARG A 116 5.45 25.10 -0.53
CA ARG A 116 5.18 26.53 -0.51
C ARG A 116 5.45 27.06 0.91
N GLY A 117 6.62 27.67 1.15
CA GLY A 117 6.85 28.53 2.31
C GLY A 117 7.48 27.92 3.56
N TYR A 118 8.21 26.79 3.47
CA TYR A 118 9.07 26.31 4.56
C TYR A 118 10.54 26.44 4.15
N ASN A 119 11.26 27.38 4.79
CA ASN A 119 12.71 27.64 4.69
C ASN A 119 13.29 28.22 3.38
N ASP A 120 12.50 28.82 2.48
CA ASP A 120 13.01 29.42 1.22
C ASP A 120 13.86 28.47 0.34
N VAL A 121 13.80 27.15 0.60
CA VAL A 121 14.42 26.12 -0.24
C VAL A 121 13.32 25.52 -1.11
N ASP A 122 13.41 25.79 -2.40
CA ASP A 122 12.54 25.24 -3.44
C ASP A 122 12.84 23.74 -3.68
N ASP A 123 12.63 22.89 -2.68
CA ASP A 123 12.83 21.45 -2.82
C ASP A 123 11.57 20.77 -3.38
N ILE A 124 11.63 20.46 -4.67
CA ILE A 124 10.71 19.52 -5.33
C ILE A 124 11.20 18.10 -5.03
N THR A 125 10.29 17.15 -4.88
CA THR A 125 10.65 15.73 -4.76
C THR A 125 11.27 15.24 -6.08
N GLU A 126 12.60 15.15 -6.10
CA GLU A 126 13.38 14.70 -7.25
C GLU A 126 14.34 13.56 -6.87
N PRO A 127 13.85 12.32 -6.69
CA PRO A 127 14.70 11.19 -6.34
C PRO A 127 15.83 10.97 -7.36
N LEU A 128 16.96 10.43 -6.90
CA LEU A 128 18.16 10.22 -7.72
C LEU A 128 18.08 8.91 -8.54
N TYR A 129 16.93 8.64 -9.15
CA TYR A 129 16.70 7.46 -10.01
C TYR A 129 15.72 7.77 -11.15
N PRO A 130 15.56 6.91 -12.17
CA PRO A 130 14.72 7.20 -13.33
C PRO A 130 13.21 7.25 -12.99
N MET A 131 12.44 8.00 -13.78
CA MET A 131 10.97 8.05 -13.68
C MET A 131 10.34 6.66 -13.76
N ALA A 132 10.89 5.74 -14.55
CA ALA A 132 10.41 4.36 -14.62
C ALA A 132 10.33 3.67 -13.24
N THR A 133 11.32 3.89 -12.39
CA THR A 133 11.37 3.36 -11.03
C THR A 133 10.26 3.96 -10.16
N LEU A 134 10.05 5.28 -10.23
CA LEU A 134 8.98 5.96 -9.48
C LEU A 134 7.58 5.52 -9.95
N VAL A 135 7.37 5.45 -11.27
CA VAL A 135 6.11 5.04 -11.88
C VAL A 135 5.74 3.63 -11.43
N TYR A 136 6.70 2.71 -11.43
CA TYR A 136 6.47 1.34 -11.01
C TYR A 136 6.23 1.21 -9.50
N PHE A 137 7.01 1.91 -8.68
CA PHE A 137 6.80 1.91 -7.22
C PHE A 137 5.38 2.36 -6.87
N GLN A 138 4.95 3.51 -7.40
CA GLN A 138 3.63 4.06 -7.09
C GLN A 138 2.47 3.24 -7.67
N PHE A 139 2.71 2.52 -8.78
CA PHE A 139 1.76 1.52 -9.27
C PHE A 139 1.48 0.46 -8.21
N THR A 140 2.50 -0.03 -7.51
CA THR A 140 2.31 -1.11 -6.54
C THR A 140 1.43 -0.69 -5.35
N PHE A 141 1.50 0.57 -4.92
CA PHE A 141 0.58 1.17 -3.95
C PHE A 141 -0.85 1.30 -4.50
N ALA A 142 -1.01 1.75 -5.75
CA ALA A 142 -2.32 1.81 -6.37
C ALA A 142 -2.97 0.42 -6.46
N ALA A 143 -2.20 -0.58 -6.91
CA ALA A 143 -2.68 -1.94 -7.09
C ALA A 143 -3.12 -2.58 -5.77
N ILE A 144 -2.28 -2.50 -4.72
CA ILE A 144 -2.60 -3.10 -3.43
C ILE A 144 -3.83 -2.42 -2.79
N THR A 145 -4.02 -1.12 -2.98
CA THR A 145 -5.19 -0.40 -2.45
C THR A 145 -6.51 -0.96 -2.98
N LEU A 146 -6.60 -1.15 -4.30
CA LEU A 146 -7.80 -1.73 -4.93
C LEU A 146 -8.01 -3.18 -4.51
N ILE A 147 -6.92 -3.95 -4.33
CA ILE A 147 -7.01 -5.32 -3.86
C ILE A 147 -7.52 -5.34 -2.40
N LEU A 148 -6.97 -4.51 -1.50
CA LEU A 148 -7.45 -4.40 -0.12
C LEU A 148 -8.96 -4.14 -0.02
N LEU A 149 -9.46 -3.23 -0.87
CA LEU A 149 -10.89 -2.94 -0.99
C LEU A 149 -11.68 -4.20 -1.38
N ALA A 150 -11.17 -5.00 -2.34
CA ALA A 150 -11.80 -6.24 -2.80
C ALA A 150 -12.15 -7.20 -1.65
N GLY A 151 -11.32 -7.22 -0.59
CA GLY A 151 -11.54 -8.02 0.63
C GLY A 151 -12.93 -7.85 1.25
N SER A 152 -13.49 -6.63 1.18
CA SER A 152 -14.83 -6.31 1.68
C SER A 152 -15.95 -6.93 0.84
N VAL A 153 -15.74 -7.17 -0.45
CA VAL A 153 -16.77 -7.60 -1.41
C VAL A 153 -16.62 -9.03 -1.91
N LEU A 154 -15.63 -9.77 -1.38
CA LEU A 154 -15.40 -11.17 -1.73
C LEU A 154 -16.64 -12.04 -1.47
N GLY A 155 -16.97 -12.87 -2.47
CA GLY A 155 -18.09 -13.81 -2.42
C GLY A 155 -19.49 -13.16 -2.50
N ARG A 156 -19.59 -11.85 -2.78
CA ARG A 156 -20.87 -11.13 -2.91
C ARG A 156 -20.97 -10.18 -4.10
N MET A 157 -19.86 -9.69 -4.65
CA MET A 157 -19.89 -8.83 -5.84
C MET A 157 -19.70 -9.61 -7.13
N ASN A 158 -20.47 -9.26 -8.16
CA ASN A 158 -20.32 -9.82 -9.50
C ASN A 158 -18.98 -9.37 -10.12
N ILE A 159 -18.26 -10.29 -10.77
CA ILE A 159 -16.96 -9.99 -11.40
C ILE A 159 -17.04 -8.88 -12.46
N ARG A 160 -18.12 -8.79 -13.23
CA ARG A 160 -18.30 -7.71 -14.23
C ARG A 160 -18.43 -6.34 -13.56
N ALA A 161 -19.14 -6.29 -12.43
CA ALA A 161 -19.22 -5.07 -11.63
C ALA A 161 -17.85 -4.72 -11.05
N TRP A 162 -17.08 -5.72 -10.57
CA TRP A 162 -15.71 -5.51 -10.11
C TRP A 162 -14.79 -4.97 -11.21
N MET A 163 -14.91 -5.51 -12.43
CA MET A 163 -14.14 -5.08 -13.58
C MET A 163 -14.41 -3.63 -13.98
N ALA A 164 -15.63 -3.15 -13.84
CA ALA A 164 -15.94 -1.73 -14.01
C ALA A 164 -15.49 -0.88 -12.81
N PHE A 165 -15.66 -1.41 -11.60
CA PHE A 165 -15.37 -0.69 -10.36
C PHE A 165 -13.88 -0.34 -10.22
N VAL A 166 -12.97 -1.27 -10.52
CA VAL A 166 -11.52 -1.06 -10.36
C VAL A 166 -11.00 0.19 -11.09
N PRO A 167 -11.16 0.33 -12.42
CA PRO A 167 -10.66 1.51 -13.13
C PRO A 167 -11.38 2.79 -12.70
N LEU A 168 -12.69 2.73 -12.44
CA LEU A 168 -13.45 3.90 -12.01
C LEU A 168 -13.00 4.39 -10.64
N TRP A 169 -12.83 3.49 -9.67
CA TRP A 169 -12.38 3.86 -8.33
C TRP A 169 -10.92 4.32 -8.32
N LEU A 170 -10.05 3.70 -9.12
CA LEU A 170 -8.68 4.18 -9.32
C LEU A 170 -8.66 5.64 -9.81
N ILE A 171 -9.44 5.96 -10.86
CA ILE A 171 -9.49 7.29 -11.45
C ILE A 171 -10.14 8.30 -10.50
N PHE A 172 -11.31 8.01 -9.95
CA PHE A 172 -12.11 9.01 -9.24
C PHE A 172 -11.90 9.06 -7.72
N SER A 173 -11.17 8.10 -7.15
CA SER A 173 -10.92 8.06 -5.70
C SER A 173 -9.44 7.97 -5.39
N TYR A 174 -8.74 6.94 -5.89
CA TYR A 174 -7.31 6.76 -5.55
C TYR A 174 -6.46 7.94 -6.01
N THR A 175 -6.57 8.35 -7.28
CA THR A 175 -5.73 9.46 -7.79
C THR A 175 -6.05 10.80 -7.13
N VAL A 176 -7.29 11.03 -6.69
CA VAL A 176 -7.67 12.21 -5.90
C VAL A 176 -6.95 12.20 -4.55
N GLY A 177 -7.00 11.07 -3.83
CA GLY A 177 -6.31 10.92 -2.55
C GLY A 177 -4.79 11.03 -2.69
N ALA A 178 -4.21 10.33 -3.66
CA ALA A 178 -2.77 10.33 -3.92
C ALA A 178 -2.28 11.72 -4.34
N PHE A 179 -2.97 12.42 -5.25
CA PHE A 179 -2.57 13.78 -5.62
C PHE A 179 -2.66 14.74 -4.44
N SER A 180 -3.76 14.69 -3.69
CA SER A 180 -4.00 15.57 -2.55
C SER A 180 -2.92 15.47 -1.48
N LEU A 181 -2.40 14.26 -1.19
CA LEU A 181 -1.47 13.98 -0.09
C LEU A 181 -0.01 13.83 -0.52
N TRP A 182 0.26 13.26 -1.69
CA TRP A 182 1.62 12.91 -2.14
C TRP A 182 2.02 13.55 -3.45
N GLY A 183 1.05 13.86 -4.31
CA GLY A 183 1.29 14.47 -5.61
C GLY A 183 1.58 15.96 -5.57
N GLY A 184 1.33 16.63 -4.44
CA GLY A 184 1.48 18.08 -4.29
C GLY A 184 0.18 18.87 -4.16
N GLY A 185 -0.95 18.20 -3.91
CA GLY A 185 -2.24 18.88 -3.74
C GLY A 185 -2.43 19.58 -2.39
N PHE A 186 -3.67 19.96 -2.09
CA PHE A 186 -3.98 20.82 -0.95
C PHE A 186 -3.62 20.22 0.42
N LEU A 187 -3.81 18.91 0.65
CA LEU A 187 -3.48 18.28 1.94
C LEU A 187 -1.97 18.21 2.18
N TYR A 188 -1.20 17.99 1.11
CA TYR A 188 0.26 18.09 1.14
C TYR A 188 0.69 19.49 1.59
N HIS A 189 0.09 20.54 1.04
CA HIS A 189 0.36 21.93 1.45
C HIS A 189 -0.19 22.31 2.82
N TRP A 190 -1.21 21.62 3.33
CA TRP A 190 -1.68 21.77 4.71
C TRP A 190 -0.77 21.07 5.74
N GLY A 191 0.26 20.35 5.28
CA GLY A 191 1.18 19.64 6.17
C GLY A 191 0.61 18.35 6.74
N VAL A 192 -0.38 17.74 6.06
CA VAL A 192 -0.91 16.44 6.49
C VAL A 192 0.16 15.37 6.31
N ILE A 193 0.48 14.68 7.40
CA ILE A 193 1.51 13.65 7.43
C ILE A 193 0.89 12.30 7.07
N ASP A 194 1.34 11.73 5.95
CA ASP A 194 1.05 10.36 5.55
C ASP A 194 2.29 9.70 4.97
N TYR A 195 3.11 9.10 5.83
CA TYR A 195 4.43 8.58 5.46
C TYR A 195 4.38 7.57 4.31
N SER A 196 3.50 6.56 4.39
CA SER A 196 3.41 5.51 3.35
C SER A 196 1.99 5.06 2.99
N GLY A 197 0.92 5.69 3.51
CA GLY A 197 -0.45 5.44 3.01
C GLY A 197 -1.48 5.08 4.06
N GLY A 198 -1.37 5.60 5.28
CA GLY A 198 -2.44 5.53 6.26
C GLY A 198 -3.74 6.11 5.73
N TYR A 199 -3.68 7.25 5.04
CA TYR A 199 -4.85 7.89 4.45
C TYR A 199 -5.11 7.40 3.03
N VAL A 200 -4.12 7.53 2.13
CA VAL A 200 -4.29 7.25 0.69
C VAL A 200 -4.66 5.78 0.43
N ILE A 201 -4.12 4.86 1.23
CA ILE A 201 -4.27 3.42 1.02
C ILE A 201 -5.26 2.84 2.03
N HIS A 202 -4.93 2.83 3.32
CA HIS A 202 -5.69 2.05 4.30
C HIS A 202 -7.04 2.67 4.66
N LEU A 203 -7.08 3.95 5.02
CA LEU A 203 -8.34 4.62 5.33
C LEU A 203 -9.24 4.70 4.10
N SER A 204 -8.70 5.11 2.95
CA SER A 204 -9.45 5.21 1.69
C SER A 204 -10.08 3.87 1.29
N SER A 205 -9.28 2.80 1.21
CA SER A 205 -9.77 1.44 0.89
C SER A 205 -10.71 0.89 1.95
N GLY A 206 -10.48 1.20 3.24
CA GLY A 206 -11.34 0.76 4.34
C GLY A 206 -12.73 1.39 4.30
N ILE A 207 -12.83 2.70 4.11
CA ILE A 207 -14.11 3.41 3.99
C ILE A 207 -14.82 3.04 2.69
N ALA A 208 -14.08 2.94 1.58
CA ALA A 208 -14.65 2.47 0.32
C ALA A 208 -15.15 1.02 0.41
N GLY A 209 -14.42 0.15 1.12
CA GLY A 209 -14.82 -1.22 1.37
C GLY A 209 -16.07 -1.32 2.23
N LEU A 210 -16.17 -0.53 3.31
CA LEU A 210 -17.39 -0.43 4.13
C LEU A 210 -18.59 0.07 3.30
N THR A 211 -18.36 1.09 2.47
CA THR A 211 -19.39 1.67 1.60
C THR A 211 -19.86 0.66 0.55
N ALA A 212 -18.93 -0.01 -0.12
CA ALA A 212 -19.23 -1.04 -1.11
C ALA A 212 -19.96 -2.24 -0.47
N ALA A 213 -19.51 -2.68 0.70
CA ALA A 213 -20.15 -3.73 1.49
C ALA A 213 -21.63 -3.42 1.80
N TYR A 214 -21.91 -2.18 2.21
CA TYR A 214 -23.26 -1.71 2.49
C TYR A 214 -24.16 -1.72 1.24
N TRP A 215 -23.69 -1.18 0.11
CA TRP A 215 -24.48 -1.07 -1.12
C TRP A 215 -24.63 -2.38 -1.89
N VAL A 216 -23.60 -3.23 -1.92
CA VAL A 216 -23.68 -4.58 -2.51
C VAL A 216 -24.60 -5.48 -1.69
N GLY A 217 -24.67 -5.24 -0.39
CA GLY A 217 -25.51 -5.97 0.55
C GLY A 217 -24.82 -7.20 1.16
N PRO A 218 -25.50 -7.86 2.11
CA PRO A 218 -24.92 -8.95 2.88
C PRO A 218 -24.81 -10.24 2.06
N ARG A 219 -23.83 -11.09 2.43
CA ARG A 219 -23.80 -12.50 1.98
C ARG A 219 -25.05 -13.24 2.48
N LEU A 220 -25.41 -14.34 1.82
CA LEU A 220 -26.50 -15.22 2.26
C LEU A 220 -26.32 -15.63 3.73
N LYS A 221 -27.43 -15.72 4.49
CA LYS A 221 -27.40 -16.01 5.93
C LYS A 221 -26.62 -17.29 6.26
N CYS A 222 -26.88 -18.37 5.52
CA CYS A 222 -26.17 -19.65 5.65
C CYS A 222 -24.65 -19.53 5.37
N ASP A 223 -24.26 -18.55 4.58
CA ASP A 223 -22.87 -18.25 4.29
C ASP A 223 -22.19 -17.42 5.37
N ARG A 224 -22.91 -16.52 6.04
CA ARG A 224 -22.39 -15.71 7.15
C ARG A 224 -22.25 -16.50 8.45
N GLU A 225 -23.21 -17.35 8.78
CA GLU A 225 -23.23 -18.08 10.06
C GLU A 225 -22.09 -19.10 10.17
N ARG A 226 -21.63 -19.63 9.03
CA ARG A 226 -20.50 -20.56 8.96
C ARG A 226 -19.58 -20.19 7.82
N PHE A 227 -18.55 -19.40 8.08
CA PHE A 227 -17.57 -18.94 7.08
C PHE A 227 -16.13 -19.40 7.41
N PRO A 228 -15.85 -20.73 7.42
CA PRO A 228 -14.49 -21.20 7.64
C PRO A 228 -13.62 -20.90 6.41
N PRO A 229 -12.35 -20.52 6.60
CA PRO A 229 -11.34 -20.52 5.53
C PRO A 229 -11.28 -21.89 4.88
N ASN A 230 -11.07 -21.94 3.56
CA ASN A 230 -10.91 -23.22 2.87
C ASN A 230 -9.49 -23.80 3.02
N ASN A 231 -8.49 -22.96 3.30
CA ASN A 231 -7.13 -23.40 3.57
C ASN A 231 -6.39 -22.41 4.50
N VAL A 232 -6.24 -22.76 5.77
CA VAL A 232 -5.60 -21.88 6.77
C VAL A 232 -4.09 -21.74 6.53
N LEU A 233 -3.42 -22.77 6.01
CA LEU A 233 -1.98 -22.74 5.75
C LEU A 233 -1.64 -21.80 4.58
N LEU A 234 -2.42 -21.85 3.51
CA LEU A 234 -2.25 -20.90 2.40
C LEU A 234 -2.63 -19.48 2.82
N MET A 235 -3.67 -19.31 3.64
CA MET A 235 -3.98 -18.01 4.25
C MET A 235 -2.77 -17.45 5.00
N LEU A 236 -2.09 -18.27 5.81
CA LEU A 236 -0.85 -17.87 6.50
C LEU A 236 0.30 -17.56 5.54
N ALA A 237 0.48 -18.33 4.47
CA ALA A 237 1.50 -18.04 3.47
C ALA A 237 1.27 -16.67 2.80
N GLY A 238 0.02 -16.38 2.39
CA GLY A 238 -0.35 -15.07 1.84
C GLY A 238 -0.16 -13.93 2.85
N ALA A 239 -0.53 -14.15 4.11
CA ALA A 239 -0.32 -13.20 5.21
C ALA A 239 1.18 -12.93 5.46
N GLY A 240 2.02 -13.96 5.42
CA GLY A 240 3.48 -13.83 5.56
C GLY A 240 4.11 -13.01 4.44
N LEU A 241 3.69 -13.24 3.18
CA LEU A 241 4.12 -12.43 2.05
C LEU A 241 3.70 -10.96 2.20
N LEU A 242 2.49 -10.72 2.72
CA LEU A 242 2.00 -9.37 3.01
C LEU A 242 2.88 -8.69 4.07
N TRP A 243 3.20 -9.37 5.18
CA TRP A 243 4.08 -8.83 6.23
C TRP A 243 5.47 -8.52 5.67
N MET A 244 6.14 -9.50 5.08
CA MET A 244 7.52 -9.30 4.63
C MET A 244 7.61 -8.25 3.51
N GLY A 245 6.63 -8.21 2.61
CA GLY A 245 6.54 -7.18 1.57
C GLY A 245 6.35 -5.76 2.13
N TRP A 246 5.88 -5.63 3.38
CA TRP A 246 5.62 -4.33 4.00
C TRP A 246 6.91 -3.58 4.35
N SER A 247 8.03 -4.31 4.40
CA SER A 247 9.37 -3.71 4.43
C SER A 247 9.65 -2.85 3.20
N GLY A 248 9.21 -3.27 2.01
CA GLY A 248 9.27 -2.44 0.80
C GLY A 248 8.25 -1.31 0.82
N PHE A 249 7.07 -1.56 1.40
CA PHE A 249 5.99 -0.58 1.50
C PHE A 249 6.39 0.62 2.35
N ASN A 250 6.82 0.39 3.59
CA ASN A 250 7.21 1.47 4.50
C ASN A 250 8.67 1.89 4.26
N GLY A 251 9.58 0.95 3.98
CA GLY A 251 11.00 1.28 3.76
C GLY A 251 11.29 1.94 2.41
N GLY A 252 10.43 1.77 1.40
CA GLY A 252 10.56 2.42 0.09
C GLY A 252 9.84 3.77 -0.02
N ALA A 253 9.00 4.11 0.96
CA ALA A 253 8.25 5.37 1.00
C ALA A 253 9.11 6.66 1.02
N PRO A 254 10.31 6.72 1.64
CA PRO A 254 11.13 7.94 1.62
C PRO A 254 11.87 8.14 0.28
N TYR A 255 11.61 7.30 -0.73
CA TYR A 255 12.22 7.38 -2.07
C TYR A 255 13.75 7.31 -2.10
N ALA A 256 14.38 6.79 -1.04
CA ALA A 256 15.83 6.65 -0.93
C ALA A 256 16.21 5.56 0.07
N ALA A 257 17.42 5.02 -0.06
CA ALA A 257 18.02 4.12 0.92
C ALA A 257 18.67 4.93 2.06
N ASN A 258 17.85 5.69 2.79
CA ASN A 258 18.30 6.63 3.82
C ASN A 258 18.12 6.10 5.26
N ILE A 259 18.43 6.93 6.26
CA ILE A 259 18.32 6.57 7.67
C ILE A 259 16.85 6.31 8.09
N ASP A 260 15.90 7.03 7.50
CA ASP A 260 14.47 6.89 7.81
C ASP A 260 13.91 5.57 7.27
N ALA A 261 14.36 5.12 6.11
CA ALA A 261 13.99 3.83 5.53
C ALA A 261 14.27 2.66 6.49
N SER A 262 15.42 2.71 7.18
CA SER A 262 15.82 1.67 8.13
C SER A 262 14.93 1.66 9.38
N ILE A 263 14.64 2.84 9.94
CA ILE A 263 13.72 2.98 11.08
C ILE A 263 12.30 2.57 10.68
N ALA A 264 11.85 2.93 9.48
CA ALA A 264 10.54 2.54 8.96
C ALA A 264 10.36 1.03 8.89
N VAL A 265 11.35 0.29 8.40
CA VAL A 265 11.31 -1.18 8.38
C VAL A 265 11.28 -1.76 9.78
N LEU A 266 12.08 -1.24 10.72
CA LEU A 266 12.09 -1.71 12.10
C LEU A 266 10.73 -1.47 12.79
N ASN A 267 10.23 -0.24 12.74
CA ASN A 267 8.96 0.14 13.34
C ASN A 267 7.78 -0.66 12.76
N THR A 268 7.82 -0.96 11.45
CA THR A 268 6.84 -1.83 10.79
C THR A 268 6.74 -3.19 11.45
N ASN A 269 7.88 -3.84 11.66
CA ASN A 269 7.94 -5.18 12.24
C ASN A 269 7.59 -5.18 13.73
N VAL A 270 8.07 -4.19 14.48
CA VAL A 270 7.76 -4.03 15.92
C VAL A 270 6.27 -3.81 16.15
N CYS A 271 5.62 -2.92 15.38
CA CYS A 271 4.19 -2.67 15.51
C CYS A 271 3.36 -3.89 15.12
N ALA A 272 3.67 -4.53 13.99
CA ALA A 272 2.97 -5.73 13.52
C ALA A 272 3.06 -6.89 14.52
N ALA A 273 4.25 -7.16 15.05
CA ALA A 273 4.46 -8.20 16.05
C ALA A 273 3.70 -7.90 17.34
N THR A 274 3.76 -6.67 17.84
CA THR A 274 3.04 -6.25 19.05
C THR A 274 1.53 -6.40 18.87
N SER A 275 1.00 -5.96 17.74
CA SER A 275 -0.44 -6.04 17.42
C SER A 275 -0.93 -7.48 17.30
N LEU A 276 -0.16 -8.36 16.64
CA LEU A 276 -0.45 -9.80 16.59
C LEU A 276 -0.49 -10.41 17.99
N LEU A 277 0.51 -10.12 18.84
CA LEU A 277 0.59 -10.68 20.19
C LEU A 277 -0.54 -10.19 21.08
N ILE A 278 -0.90 -8.91 21.01
CA ILE A 278 -2.04 -8.35 21.75
C ILE A 278 -3.35 -8.98 21.29
N TRP A 279 -3.58 -9.07 19.97
CA TRP A 279 -4.78 -9.72 19.44
C TRP A 279 -4.89 -11.17 19.91
N THR A 280 -3.80 -11.94 19.80
CA THR A 280 -3.76 -13.34 20.20
C THR A 280 -3.97 -13.50 21.70
N SER A 281 -3.40 -12.60 22.51
CA SER A 281 -3.60 -12.59 23.96
C SER A 281 -5.06 -12.32 24.32
N LEU A 282 -5.72 -11.37 23.63
CA LEU A 282 -7.15 -11.11 23.82
C LEU A 282 -8.00 -12.33 23.41
N ASP A 283 -7.67 -13.01 22.32
CA ASP A 283 -8.36 -14.25 21.93
C ASP A 283 -8.24 -15.33 23.02
N VAL A 284 -7.06 -15.50 23.61
CA VAL A 284 -6.85 -16.44 24.71
C VAL A 284 -7.62 -16.03 25.97
N VAL A 285 -7.60 -14.75 26.34
CA VAL A 285 -8.28 -14.25 27.55
C VAL A 285 -9.80 -14.39 27.45
N PHE A 286 -10.40 -14.05 26.30
CA PHE A 286 -11.86 -14.02 26.15
C PHE A 286 -12.47 -15.29 25.57
N PHE A 287 -11.72 -16.07 24.78
CA PHE A 287 -12.21 -17.30 24.14
C PHE A 287 -11.48 -18.57 24.59
N GLY A 288 -10.49 -18.46 25.48
CA GLY A 288 -9.77 -19.58 26.08
C GLY A 288 -8.74 -20.26 25.18
N LYS A 289 -8.58 -19.82 23.92
CA LYS A 289 -7.65 -20.41 22.95
C LYS A 289 -7.24 -19.41 21.86
N PRO A 290 -6.04 -19.55 21.29
CA PRO A 290 -5.59 -18.68 20.20
C PRO A 290 -6.35 -18.98 18.90
N SER A 291 -6.48 -17.96 18.04
CA SER A 291 -7.04 -18.06 16.69
C SER A 291 -6.00 -17.67 15.65
N VAL A 292 -5.71 -18.56 14.70
CA VAL A 292 -4.80 -18.25 13.58
C VAL A 292 -5.38 -17.13 12.69
N VAL A 293 -6.69 -17.14 12.46
CA VAL A 293 -7.37 -16.06 11.73
C VAL A 293 -7.28 -14.75 12.51
N GLY A 294 -7.41 -14.81 13.83
CA GLY A 294 -7.23 -13.66 14.71
C GLY A 294 -5.81 -13.10 14.65
N ALA A 295 -4.79 -13.96 14.75
CA ALA A 295 -3.39 -13.55 14.63
C ALA A 295 -3.08 -12.85 13.28
N VAL A 296 -3.64 -13.36 12.17
CA VAL A 296 -3.52 -12.69 10.86
C VAL A 296 -4.20 -11.32 10.86
N GLN A 297 -5.37 -11.17 11.48
CA GLN A 297 -6.04 -9.86 11.62
C GLN A 297 -5.23 -8.90 12.51
N GLY A 298 -4.69 -9.38 13.64
CA GLY A 298 -3.82 -8.62 14.53
C GLY A 298 -2.55 -8.12 13.83
N MET A 299 -1.92 -8.96 13.02
CA MET A 299 -0.79 -8.57 12.18
C MET A 299 -1.17 -7.47 11.18
N MET A 300 -2.26 -7.65 10.42
CA MET A 300 -2.70 -6.69 9.39
C MET A 300 -3.06 -5.32 9.98
N THR A 301 -3.68 -5.29 11.16
CA THR A 301 -4.03 -4.05 11.85
C THR A 301 -2.81 -3.29 12.37
N GLY A 302 -1.79 -3.99 12.87
CA GLY A 302 -0.51 -3.37 13.26
C GLY A 302 0.25 -2.79 12.08
N LEU A 303 0.32 -3.54 10.99
CA LEU A 303 0.93 -3.10 9.74
C LEU A 303 0.24 -1.83 9.20
N ALA A 304 -1.10 -1.82 9.13
CA ALA A 304 -1.86 -0.66 8.68
C ALA A 304 -1.75 0.55 9.62
N CYS A 305 -1.68 0.32 10.94
CA CYS A 305 -1.62 1.40 11.94
C CYS A 305 -0.30 2.18 11.88
N ILE A 306 0.83 1.50 11.70
CA ILE A 306 2.16 2.14 11.68
C ILE A 306 2.48 2.82 10.36
N THR A 307 1.83 2.42 9.25
CA THR A 307 2.02 2.99 7.90
C THR A 307 2.19 4.52 7.88
N PRO A 308 1.24 5.35 8.37
CA PRO A 308 1.38 6.81 8.27
C PRO A 308 2.54 7.41 9.09
N GLY A 309 3.15 6.66 10.02
CA GLY A 309 4.19 7.14 10.92
C GLY A 309 5.48 6.30 10.91
N ALA A 310 5.64 5.35 10.00
CA ALA A 310 6.65 4.29 10.12
C ALA A 310 8.08 4.83 10.27
N GLY A 311 8.49 5.80 9.44
CA GLY A 311 9.79 6.46 9.55
C GLY A 311 9.82 7.70 10.44
N LEU A 312 8.70 8.05 11.10
CA LEU A 312 8.53 9.33 11.80
C LEU A 312 8.44 9.18 13.31
N VAL A 313 7.88 8.06 13.78
CA VAL A 313 7.69 7.82 15.21
C VAL A 313 8.89 7.09 15.81
N GLN A 314 9.08 7.30 17.11
CA GLN A 314 10.08 6.55 17.88
C GLN A 314 9.69 5.07 17.97
N SER A 315 10.66 4.16 18.04
CA SER A 315 10.38 2.72 18.04
C SER A 315 9.59 2.23 19.26
N TRP A 316 9.71 2.91 20.42
CA TRP A 316 8.84 2.61 21.57
C TRP A 316 7.38 2.98 21.28
N ALA A 317 7.12 4.04 20.49
CA ALA A 317 5.79 4.44 20.12
C ALA A 317 5.16 3.43 19.14
N ALA A 318 5.96 2.78 18.30
CA ALA A 318 5.50 1.68 17.46
C ALA A 318 4.94 0.49 18.28
N ILE A 319 5.48 0.23 19.48
CA ILE A 319 4.91 -0.76 20.42
C ILE A 319 3.53 -0.28 20.90
N VAL A 320 3.42 0.96 21.36
CA VAL A 320 2.14 1.52 21.83
C VAL A 320 1.08 1.50 20.72
N MET A 321 1.45 1.91 19.52
CA MET A 321 0.59 1.82 18.34
C MET A 321 0.15 0.38 18.08
N GLY A 322 1.08 -0.59 18.16
CA GLY A 322 0.77 -2.01 18.04
C GLY A 322 -0.21 -2.50 19.11
N MET A 323 -0.09 -2.03 20.35
CA MET A 323 -1.04 -2.39 21.40
C MET A 323 -2.43 -1.86 21.13
N LEU A 324 -2.54 -0.62 20.65
CA LEU A 324 -3.82 0.01 20.31
C LEU A 324 -4.43 -0.64 19.06
N SER A 325 -3.63 -0.93 18.03
CA SER A 325 -4.10 -1.57 16.80
C SER A 325 -4.48 -3.04 17.00
N GLY A 326 -3.89 -3.73 17.97
CA GLY A 326 -4.29 -5.08 18.32
C GLY A 326 -5.57 -5.14 19.15
N SER A 327 -5.84 -4.11 19.97
CA SER A 327 -6.96 -4.09 20.91
C SER A 327 -8.21 -3.40 20.39
N ILE A 328 -8.09 -2.21 19.78
CA ILE A 328 -9.26 -1.41 19.35
C ILE A 328 -10.06 -2.12 18.25
N PRO A 329 -9.46 -2.61 17.15
CA PRO A 329 -10.20 -3.35 16.13
C PRO A 329 -10.71 -4.69 16.64
N TRP A 330 -9.99 -5.35 17.56
CA TRP A 330 -10.47 -6.57 18.22
C TRP A 330 -11.79 -6.30 18.97
N VAL A 331 -11.84 -5.25 19.79
CA VAL A 331 -13.07 -4.84 20.50
C VAL A 331 -14.17 -4.46 19.51
N SER A 332 -13.83 -3.74 18.44
CA SER A 332 -14.76 -3.38 17.38
C SER A 332 -15.43 -4.61 16.76
N MET A 333 -14.64 -5.61 16.37
CA MET A 333 -15.12 -6.80 15.69
C MET A 333 -15.83 -7.78 16.63
N MET A 334 -15.31 -7.99 17.84
CA MET A 334 -15.82 -9.04 18.74
C MET A 334 -16.97 -8.57 19.64
N VAL A 335 -17.02 -7.27 19.96
CA VAL A 335 -17.99 -6.68 20.90
C VAL A 335 -18.96 -5.73 20.19
N LEU A 336 -18.46 -4.70 19.50
CA LEU A 336 -19.31 -3.64 18.92
C LEU A 336 -20.16 -4.14 17.74
N HIS A 337 -19.62 -5.01 16.89
CA HIS A 337 -20.35 -5.59 15.76
C HIS A 337 -21.66 -6.30 16.20
N LYS A 338 -21.67 -6.92 17.38
CA LYS A 338 -22.88 -7.57 17.93
C LYS A 338 -23.96 -6.59 18.37
N LYS A 339 -23.60 -5.32 18.63
CA LYS A 339 -24.48 -4.29 19.17
C LYS A 339 -24.90 -3.23 18.16
N CYS A 340 -24.15 -3.05 17.07
CA CYS A 340 -24.40 -2.01 16.08
C CYS A 340 -25.13 -2.55 14.84
N SER A 341 -26.37 -2.10 14.62
CA SER A 341 -27.19 -2.53 13.49
C SER A 341 -26.61 -2.12 12.13
N LEU A 342 -25.88 -0.99 12.06
CA LEU A 342 -25.18 -0.56 10.86
C LEU A 342 -24.08 -1.55 10.46
N LEU A 343 -23.25 -1.97 11.43
CA LEU A 343 -22.16 -2.92 11.20
C LEU A 343 -22.66 -4.32 10.86
N GLN A 344 -23.88 -4.68 11.25
CA GLN A 344 -24.51 -5.95 10.87
C GLN A 344 -25.12 -5.95 9.47
N LYS A 345 -25.40 -4.75 8.93
CA LYS A 345 -25.96 -4.58 7.58
C LYS A 345 -24.87 -4.53 6.51
N ALA A 346 -23.67 -4.07 6.83
CA ALA A 346 -22.49 -4.06 5.96
C ALA A 346 -21.76 -5.42 5.95
#